data_AF-A0A6N9BTV9-F1
#
_entry.id   AF-A0A6N9BTV9-F1
#
_cell.length_a   1.000
_cell.length_b   1.000
_cell.length_c   1.000
_cell.angle_alpha   90.00
_cell.angle_beta   90.00
_cell.angle_gamma   90.00
#
_symmetry.space_group_name_H-M   'P 1'
#
loop_
_entity.id
_entity.type
_entity.pdbx_description
1 polymer ?
#
loop_
_entity_poly.entity_id
_entity_poly.type
_entity_poly.pdbx_seq_one_letter_code
_entity_poly.pdbx_strand_id
1 'polypeptide(L)'
;MKGRVLANGWASGRADRVSLIVDASVAEALSAHLSKYLLFSRSKLERGPNRALLGTSRGSAIELPPLGRVLAPADDDGPFANLDRLCIDTGFAVVSAPVSERFLPQMLGLTDIGAVNFDKGCYLGQEVVARAQYRGEVKRRIRRYRYRGGHPAIGAPTSPSGVVVHAAADDGDAT
;
A
#
# COMPACT_ATOMS: atom_id res chain seq x y z
N MET A 1 -17.51 -2.16 -4.15
CA MET A 1 -16.24 -2.93 -4.00
C MET A 1 -16.50 -4.42 -4.00
N LYS A 2 -15.98 -5.15 -4.99
CA LYS A 2 -16.06 -6.62 -5.08
C LYS A 2 -14.72 -7.24 -4.61
N GLY A 3 -14.32 -7.01 -3.36
CA GLY A 3 -13.05 -7.51 -2.79
C GLY A 3 -11.77 -6.86 -3.34
N ARG A 4 -11.87 -5.74 -4.05
CA ARG A 4 -10.73 -5.00 -4.63
C ARG A 4 -10.14 -4.02 -3.63
N VAL A 5 -8.87 -3.64 -3.81
CA VAL A 5 -8.12 -2.79 -2.87
C VAL A 5 -8.41 -1.31 -3.13
N LEU A 6 -9.00 -0.60 -2.16
CA LEU A 6 -9.18 0.86 -2.20
C LEU A 6 -7.85 1.58 -1.99
N ALA A 7 -7.15 1.18 -0.94
CA ALA A 7 -5.89 1.73 -0.48
C ALA A 7 -5.13 0.61 0.26
N ASN A 8 -3.80 0.70 0.24
CA ASN A 8 -2.91 -0.06 1.11
C ASN A 8 -1.86 0.89 1.69
N GLY A 9 -1.02 0.36 2.57
CA GLY A 9 0.04 1.10 3.22
C GLY A 9 0.29 0.53 4.60
N TRP A 10 0.54 1.41 5.56
CA TRP A 10 0.92 1.02 6.91
C TRP A 10 -0.16 1.43 7.90
N ALA A 11 -0.48 0.54 8.82
CA ALA A 11 -1.35 0.84 9.94
C ALA A 11 -0.55 0.69 11.23
N SER A 12 -0.84 1.51 12.22
CA SER A 12 -0.33 1.22 13.55
C SER A 12 -1.23 1.70 14.68
N GLY A 13 -1.37 0.84 15.68
CA GLY A 13 -2.25 1.05 16.82
C GLY A 13 -1.53 1.67 18.01
N ARG A 14 -2.25 2.50 18.76
CA ARG A 14 -2.06 2.76 20.18
C ARG A 14 -3.36 2.33 20.88
N ALA A 15 -3.38 2.32 22.21
CA ALA A 15 -4.54 1.86 22.97
C ALA A 15 -5.85 2.62 22.62
N ASP A 16 -5.75 3.91 22.23
CA ASP A 16 -6.87 4.81 21.97
C ASP A 16 -7.08 5.14 20.48
N ARG A 17 -6.14 4.80 19.59
CA ARG A 17 -6.16 5.24 18.19
C ARG A 17 -5.45 4.30 17.24
N VAL A 18 -5.88 4.32 15.98
CA VAL A 18 -5.16 3.68 14.87
C VAL A 18 -4.79 4.75 13.85
N SER A 19 -3.52 4.82 13.49
CA SER A 19 -3.03 5.68 12.42
C SER A 19 -2.88 4.87 11.15
N LEU A 20 -3.41 5.39 10.04
CA LEU A 20 -3.30 4.82 8.70
C LEU A 20 -2.43 5.73 7.83
N ILE A 21 -1.38 5.18 7.24
CA ILE A 21 -0.51 5.84 6.27
C ILE A 21 -0.84 5.23 4.92
N VAL A 22 -1.31 6.06 4.01
CA VAL A 22 -1.71 5.68 2.65
C VAL A 22 -1.23 6.74 1.66
N ASP A 23 -1.29 6.43 0.37
CA ASP A 23 -1.05 7.43 -0.66
C ASP A 23 -2.03 8.61 -0.53
N ALA A 24 -1.50 9.83 -0.63
CA ALA A 24 -2.29 11.05 -0.43
C ALA A 24 -3.47 11.15 -1.41
N SER A 25 -3.35 10.61 -2.63
CA SER A 25 -4.38 10.68 -3.65
C SER A 25 -5.61 9.80 -3.34
N VAL A 26 -5.49 8.80 -2.46
CA VAL A 26 -6.61 7.94 -2.05
C VAL A 26 -7.17 8.29 -0.68
N ALA A 27 -6.55 9.22 0.06
CA ALA A 27 -6.92 9.54 1.44
C ALA A 27 -8.38 10.01 1.57
N GLU A 28 -8.86 10.82 0.63
CA GLU A 28 -10.24 11.33 0.63
C GLU A 28 -11.26 10.24 0.30
N ALA A 29 -10.98 9.44 -0.72
CA ALA A 29 -11.82 8.30 -1.08
C ALA A 29 -11.90 7.27 0.05
N LEU A 30 -10.78 6.99 0.71
CA LEU A 30 -10.72 6.13 1.89
C LEU A 30 -11.52 6.71 3.06
N SER A 31 -11.37 8.00 3.34
CA SER A 31 -12.11 8.69 4.40
C SER A 31 -13.62 8.65 4.17
N ALA A 32 -14.06 8.97 2.95
CA ALA A 32 -15.47 8.89 2.56
C ALA A 32 -16.01 7.46 2.63
N HIS A 33 -15.19 6.46 2.32
CA HIS A 33 -15.57 5.05 2.44
C HIS A 33 -15.74 4.63 3.90
N LEU A 34 -14.75 4.90 4.75
CA LEU A 34 -14.76 4.54 6.17
C LEU A 34 -15.87 5.26 6.94
N SER A 35 -16.16 6.54 6.62
CA SER A 35 -17.19 7.34 7.30
C SER A 35 -18.56 6.68 7.31
N LYS A 36 -18.90 5.90 6.28
CA LYS A 36 -20.17 5.14 6.18
C LYS A 36 -20.34 4.11 7.30
N TYR A 37 -19.23 3.59 7.82
CA TYR A 37 -19.19 2.56 8.85
C TYR A 37 -18.97 3.12 10.26
N LEU A 38 -18.62 4.42 10.37
CA LEU A 38 -18.35 5.06 11.65
C LEU A 38 -19.61 5.60 12.35
N LEU A 39 -20.74 5.69 11.64
CA LEU A 39 -21.99 6.30 12.13
C LEU A 39 -22.48 5.72 13.47
N PHE A 40 -22.28 4.42 13.70
CA PHE A 40 -22.65 3.72 14.94
C PHE A 40 -21.46 3.33 15.80
N SER A 41 -20.27 3.83 15.48
CA SER A 41 -19.03 3.54 16.22
C SER A 41 -18.73 4.67 17.20
N ARG A 42 -17.98 4.37 18.28
CA ARG A 42 -17.40 5.40 19.17
C ARG A 42 -16.12 6.03 18.62
N SER A 43 -15.78 5.72 17.37
CA SER A 43 -14.54 6.15 16.73
C SER A 43 -14.80 7.33 15.81
N LYS A 44 -13.84 8.26 15.74
CA LYS A 44 -13.83 9.38 14.81
C LYS A 44 -12.69 9.19 13.82
N LEU A 45 -12.86 9.75 12.63
CA LEU A 45 -11.80 9.81 11.63
C LEU A 45 -11.26 11.23 11.55
N GLU A 46 -9.96 11.37 11.72
CA GLU A 46 -9.26 12.64 11.67
C GLU A 46 -8.13 12.55 10.64
N ARG A 47 -7.95 13.61 9.84
CA ARG A 47 -6.86 13.67 8.88
C ARG A 47 -5.57 14.00 9.62
N GLY A 48 -4.61 13.09 9.56
CA GLY A 48 -3.26 13.31 10.08
C GLY A 48 -2.44 14.24 9.18
N PRO A 49 -1.14 14.42 9.49
CA PRO A 49 -0.25 15.20 8.63
C PRO A 49 -0.17 14.61 7.22
N ASN A 50 0.00 15.47 6.22
CA ASN A 50 0.14 15.06 4.81
C ASN A 50 1.48 14.36 4.51
N ARG A 51 2.39 14.31 5.48
CA ARG A 51 3.68 13.60 5.37
C ARG A 51 3.85 12.71 6.60
N ALA A 52 4.31 11.50 6.36
CA ALA A 52 4.74 10.58 7.39
C ALA A 52 6.12 10.05 7.03
N LEU A 53 6.97 9.89 8.04
CA LEU A 53 8.27 9.26 7.89
C LEU A 53 8.17 7.82 8.37
N LEU A 54 8.66 6.89 7.56
CA LEU A 54 8.72 5.47 7.88
C LEU A 54 10.16 5.13 8.22
N GLY A 55 10.39 4.71 9.47
CA GLY A 55 11.71 4.29 9.95
C GLY A 55 11.65 2.94 10.66
N THR A 56 12.81 2.31 10.82
CA THR A 56 13.01 1.10 11.62
C THR A 56 13.52 1.48 13.02
N SER A 57 13.33 0.61 14.01
CA SER A 57 13.56 0.92 15.43
C SER A 57 15.03 0.89 15.89
N ARG A 58 16.00 0.64 15.00
CA ARG A 58 17.44 0.69 15.29
C ARG A 58 18.11 1.64 14.30
N GLY A 59 18.75 2.69 14.81
CA GLY A 59 19.37 3.75 14.02
C GLY A 59 20.24 3.23 12.88
N SER A 60 20.04 3.82 11.70
CA SER A 60 20.57 3.51 10.36
C SER A 60 20.00 2.28 9.62
N ALA A 61 19.25 2.63 8.56
CA ALA A 61 18.81 1.84 7.39
C ALA A 61 17.63 0.84 7.54
N ILE A 62 16.91 0.72 6.42
CA ILE A 62 15.50 0.31 6.27
C ILE A 62 15.36 -1.18 5.97
N GLU A 63 14.35 -1.83 6.56
CA GLU A 63 13.87 -3.16 6.17
C GLU A 63 12.33 -3.20 6.19
N LEU A 64 11.71 -3.61 5.08
CA LEU A 64 10.27 -3.87 4.94
C LEU A 64 10.13 -5.13 4.06
N PRO A 65 9.26 -6.15 4.33
CA PRO A 65 8.13 -6.34 5.27
C PRO A 65 8.45 -7.37 6.42
N PRO A 66 7.53 -7.76 7.35
CA PRO A 66 6.12 -7.43 7.48
C PRO A 66 5.86 -6.46 8.65
N LEU A 67 5.43 -5.24 8.29
CA LEU A 67 4.75 -4.27 9.16
C LEU A 67 5.44 -3.94 10.50
N GLY A 68 6.76 -3.74 10.50
CA GLY A 68 7.52 -3.16 11.62
C GLY A 68 7.52 -1.62 11.58
N ARG A 69 7.11 -0.99 12.68
CA ARG A 69 6.75 0.44 12.80
C ARG A 69 7.92 1.32 13.29
N VAL A 70 8.01 2.57 12.79
CA VAL A 70 8.16 3.78 13.65
C VAL A 70 7.25 4.88 13.09
N LEU A 71 6.39 5.45 13.96
CA LEU A 71 5.59 6.66 13.73
C LEU A 71 5.99 7.68 14.81
N ALA A 72 6.92 8.57 14.46
CA ALA A 72 7.22 9.80 15.18
C ALA A 72 7.42 10.90 14.13
N PRO A 73 7.09 12.17 14.43
CA PRO A 73 7.61 13.29 13.66
C PRO A 73 9.14 13.23 13.82
N ALA A 74 9.89 13.03 12.74
CA ALA A 74 11.33 13.27 12.82
C ALA A 74 11.52 14.76 12.57
N ASP A 75 12.00 15.47 13.59
CA ASP A 75 12.49 16.84 13.47
C ASP A 75 13.93 16.85 12.90
N ASP A 76 14.24 15.93 11.99
CA ASP A 76 15.61 15.71 11.49
C ASP A 76 15.60 15.52 9.97
N ASP A 77 16.16 16.50 9.25
CA ASP A 77 16.30 16.54 7.79
C ASP A 77 17.42 15.60 7.29
N GLY A 78 17.50 14.40 7.86
CA GLY A 78 18.43 13.36 7.44
C GLY A 78 18.10 12.81 6.04
N PRO A 79 19.04 12.11 5.38
CA PRO A 79 18.81 11.54 4.05
C PRO A 79 17.85 10.36 4.15
N PHE A 80 16.55 10.63 4.04
CA PHE A 80 15.53 9.59 3.93
C PHE A 80 15.68 8.88 2.57
N ALA A 81 15.69 7.55 2.57
CA ALA A 81 15.63 6.81 1.31
C ALA A 81 14.29 7.11 0.61
N ASN A 82 14.31 7.20 -0.71
CA ASN A 82 13.11 7.38 -1.51
C ASN A 82 12.16 6.18 -1.30
N LEU A 83 11.02 6.42 -0.63
CA LEU A 83 10.03 5.40 -0.32
C LEU A 83 9.57 4.65 -1.58
N ASP A 84 9.42 5.36 -2.70
CA ASP A 84 8.96 4.75 -3.95
C ASP A 84 9.98 3.73 -4.47
N ARG A 85 11.27 4.05 -4.35
CA ARG A 85 12.33 3.12 -4.76
C ARG A 85 12.38 1.89 -3.87
N LEU A 86 12.31 2.09 -2.55
CA LEU A 86 12.23 0.99 -1.59
C LEU A 86 11.02 0.08 -1.86
N CYS A 87 9.86 0.66 -2.12
CA CYS A 87 8.64 -0.05 -2.47
C CYS A 87 8.86 -0.92 -3.72
N ILE A 88 9.47 -0.37 -4.76
CA ILE A 88 9.83 -1.12 -5.97
C ILE A 88 10.80 -2.26 -5.68
N ASP A 89 11.86 -2.01 -4.91
CA ASP A 89 12.91 -2.99 -4.63
C ASP A 89 12.42 -4.14 -3.74
N THR A 90 11.48 -3.85 -2.84
CA THR A 90 10.80 -4.85 -1.98
C THR A 90 9.57 -5.50 -2.64
N GLY A 91 9.19 -5.06 -3.84
CA GLY A 91 8.02 -5.58 -4.56
C GLY A 91 6.67 -5.16 -3.95
N PHE A 92 6.65 -4.12 -3.12
CA PHE A 92 5.45 -3.55 -2.54
C PHE A 92 4.92 -2.40 -3.40
N ALA A 93 3.71 -2.52 -3.96
CA ALA A 93 3.09 -1.41 -4.70
C ALA A 93 2.12 -0.63 -3.79
N VAL A 94 2.44 0.62 -3.49
CA VAL A 94 1.49 1.55 -2.86
C VAL A 94 0.40 1.92 -3.87
N VAL A 95 -0.87 1.74 -3.50
CA VAL A 95 -2.04 2.01 -4.35
C VAL A 95 -2.38 3.49 -4.31
N SER A 96 -2.23 4.15 -5.46
CA SER A 96 -2.69 5.52 -5.71
C SER A 96 -4.01 5.55 -6.47
N ALA A 97 -4.62 6.74 -6.57
CA ALA A 97 -5.95 6.95 -7.17
C ALA A 97 -6.11 6.34 -8.57
N PRO A 98 -5.14 6.45 -9.50
CA PRO A 98 -5.28 5.85 -10.83
C PRO A 98 -5.53 4.34 -10.76
N VAL A 99 -4.91 3.61 -9.84
CA VAL A 99 -4.99 2.14 -9.75
C VAL A 99 -5.88 1.63 -8.61
N SER A 100 -6.50 2.54 -7.87
CA SER A 100 -7.45 2.22 -6.80
C SER A 100 -8.61 1.38 -7.33
N GLU A 101 -9.05 0.42 -6.51
CA GLU A 101 -10.13 -0.52 -6.81
C GLU A 101 -9.95 -1.36 -8.08
N ARG A 102 -8.75 -1.42 -8.67
CA ARG A 102 -8.51 -2.22 -9.89
C ARG A 102 -8.10 -3.66 -9.60
N PHE A 103 -7.44 -3.93 -8.48
CA PHE A 103 -6.80 -5.23 -8.20
C PHE A 103 -7.34 -5.91 -6.94
N LEU A 104 -7.29 -7.24 -6.92
CA LEU A 104 -7.46 -8.03 -5.70
C LEU A 104 -6.16 -8.01 -4.87
N PRO A 105 -6.22 -8.20 -3.54
CA PRO A 105 -5.02 -8.25 -2.70
C PRO A 105 -3.97 -9.25 -3.19
N GLN A 106 -4.39 -10.42 -3.68
CA GLN A 106 -3.50 -11.45 -4.22
C GLN A 106 -2.72 -10.99 -5.45
N MET A 107 -3.34 -10.18 -6.31
CA MET A 107 -2.69 -9.67 -7.52
C MET A 107 -1.57 -8.68 -7.17
N LEU A 108 -1.71 -8.01 -6.03
CA LEU A 108 -0.74 -7.06 -5.48
C LEU A 108 0.26 -7.71 -4.51
N GLY A 109 0.27 -9.05 -4.37
CA GLY A 109 1.17 -9.76 -3.44
C GLY A 109 0.89 -9.49 -1.95
N LEU A 110 -0.25 -8.86 -1.60
CA LEU A 110 -0.56 -8.47 -0.22
C LEU A 110 -0.81 -9.68 0.69
N THR A 111 -1.26 -10.79 0.13
CA THR A 111 -1.40 -12.06 0.86
C THR A 111 -0.05 -12.64 1.25
N ASP A 112 0.94 -12.49 0.38
CA ASP A 112 2.24 -13.14 0.53
C ASP A 112 3.08 -12.45 1.62
N ILE A 113 2.81 -11.17 1.88
CA ILE A 113 3.43 -10.38 2.97
C ILE A 113 2.59 -10.35 4.26
N GLY A 114 1.51 -11.14 4.35
CA GLY A 114 0.66 -11.22 5.54
C GLY A 114 -0.24 -10.00 5.78
N ALA A 115 -0.45 -9.13 4.78
CA ALA A 115 -1.36 -7.98 4.90
C ALA A 115 -2.84 -8.38 4.86
N VAL A 116 -3.14 -9.63 4.49
CA VAL A 116 -4.46 -10.24 4.59
C VAL A 116 -4.39 -11.39 5.58
N ASN A 117 -5.23 -11.33 6.62
CA ASN A 117 -5.42 -12.43 7.55
C ASN A 117 -6.73 -13.14 7.19
N PHE A 118 -6.65 -14.44 6.90
CA PHE A 118 -7.80 -15.28 6.53
C PHE A 118 -8.49 -15.93 7.73
N ASP A 119 -7.87 -15.91 8.91
CA ASP A 119 -8.35 -16.52 10.14
C ASP A 119 -8.97 -15.49 11.11
N LYS A 120 -8.93 -14.20 10.77
CA LYS A 120 -9.60 -13.15 11.56
C LYS A 120 -11.12 -13.14 11.30
N GLY A 121 -11.84 -12.43 12.16
CA GLY A 121 -13.29 -12.22 12.01
C GLY A 121 -13.70 -11.50 10.71
N CYS A 122 -15.01 -11.37 10.51
CA CYS A 122 -15.59 -10.88 9.26
C CYS A 122 -15.09 -9.49 8.86
N TYR A 123 -14.62 -9.33 7.62
CA TYR A 123 -14.30 -8.03 7.03
C TYR A 123 -14.91 -7.85 5.63
N LEU A 124 -15.09 -6.59 5.23
CA LEU A 124 -15.75 -6.24 3.97
C LEU A 124 -15.03 -6.84 2.76
N GLY A 125 -15.79 -7.54 1.91
CA GLY A 125 -15.26 -8.15 0.69
C GLY A 125 -14.49 -9.46 0.91
N GLN A 126 -14.44 -9.98 2.14
CA GLN A 126 -13.72 -11.22 2.46
C GLN A 126 -14.16 -12.42 1.62
N GLU A 127 -15.43 -12.55 1.26
CA GLU A 127 -15.92 -13.69 0.49
C GLU A 127 -15.24 -13.79 -0.88
N VAL A 128 -15.06 -12.64 -1.53
CA VAL A 128 -14.39 -12.57 -2.83
C VAL A 128 -12.89 -12.84 -2.66
N VAL A 129 -12.27 -12.25 -1.63
CA VAL A 129 -10.84 -12.43 -1.34
C VAL A 129 -10.54 -13.90 -0.98
N ALA A 130 -11.30 -14.51 -0.08
CA ALA A 130 -11.16 -15.90 0.33
C ALA A 130 -11.45 -16.87 -0.83
N ARG A 131 -12.48 -16.61 -1.64
CA ARG A 131 -12.76 -17.43 -2.84
C ARG A 131 -11.58 -17.41 -3.81
N ALA A 132 -10.98 -16.24 -4.05
CA ALA A 132 -9.79 -16.13 -4.89
C ALA A 132 -8.58 -16.87 -4.32
N GLN A 133 -8.43 -16.94 -2.99
CA GLN A 133 -7.36 -17.69 -2.33
C GLN A 133 -7.54 -19.21 -2.41
N TYR A 134 -8.74 -19.71 -2.11
CA TYR A 134 -8.97 -21.14 -1.89
C TYR A 134 -9.53 -21.89 -3.11
N ARG A 135 -10.16 -21.18 -4.05
CA ARG A 135 -10.79 -21.78 -5.23
C ARG A 135 -10.34 -21.15 -6.55
N GLY A 136 -9.64 -20.02 -6.48
CA GLY A 136 -9.23 -19.26 -7.65
C GLY A 136 -7.77 -19.52 -8.00
N GLU A 137 -7.46 -19.50 -9.29
CA GLU A 137 -6.10 -19.32 -9.77
C GLU A 137 -5.82 -17.82 -9.91
N VAL A 138 -4.82 -17.31 -9.20
CA VAL A 138 -4.46 -15.89 -9.30
C VAL A 138 -3.53 -15.72 -10.51
N LYS A 139 -4.10 -15.30 -11.64
CA LYS A 139 -3.40 -15.21 -12.95
C LYS A 139 -2.54 -13.95 -13.15
N ARG A 140 -2.57 -13.01 -12.20
CA ARG A 140 -1.81 -11.76 -12.24
C ARG A 140 -0.95 -11.63 -10.98
N ARG A 141 0.26 -11.10 -11.14
CA ARG A 141 1.19 -10.77 -10.05
C ARG A 141 1.94 -9.49 -10.38
N ILE A 142 2.38 -8.79 -9.35
CA ILE A 142 3.36 -7.72 -9.49
C ILE A 142 4.67 -8.31 -10.01
N ARG A 143 5.29 -7.59 -10.93
CA ARG A 143 6.64 -7.85 -11.44
C ARG A 143 7.36 -6.51 -11.56
N ARG A 144 8.65 -6.50 -11.24
CA ARG A 144 9.54 -5.34 -11.39
C ARG A 144 10.16 -5.35 -12.77
N TYR A 145 10.23 -4.17 -13.39
CA TYR A 145 10.87 -3.96 -14.68
C TYR A 145 11.73 -2.70 -14.62
N ARG A 146 12.85 -2.70 -15.33
CA ARG A 146 13.55 -1.46 -15.69
C ARG A 146 12.96 -0.95 -16.99
N TYR A 147 12.51 0.30 -17.01
CA TYR A 147 11.90 0.93 -18.17
C TYR A 147 12.82 2.00 -18.73
N ARG A 148 13.04 2.00 -20.05
CA ARG A 148 13.80 3.04 -20.76
C ARG A 148 12.80 3.96 -21.48
N GLY A 149 12.74 5.21 -21.07
CA GLY A 149 11.82 6.22 -21.61
C GLY A 149 11.47 7.27 -20.57
N GLY A 150 10.46 8.10 -20.85
CA GLY A 150 9.91 9.03 -19.86
C GLY A 150 9.29 8.28 -18.68
N HIS A 151 9.17 8.94 -17.53
CA HIS A 151 8.58 8.33 -16.33
C HIS A 151 7.17 7.78 -16.64
N PRO A 152 6.93 6.47 -16.51
CA PRO A 152 5.66 5.89 -16.91
C PRO A 152 4.56 6.37 -15.97
N ALA A 153 3.40 6.72 -16.54
CA ALA A 153 2.24 7.12 -15.74
C ALA A 153 1.65 5.92 -15.01
N ILE A 154 1.31 6.09 -13.73
CA ILE A 154 0.59 5.07 -12.97
C ILE A 154 -0.78 4.83 -13.61
N GLY A 155 -1.14 3.56 -13.79
CA GLY A 155 -2.35 3.13 -14.48
C GLY A 155 -2.20 2.97 -16.00
N ALA A 156 -1.06 3.33 -16.59
CA ALA A 156 -0.78 3.10 -18.00
C ALA A 156 -0.68 1.60 -18.33
N PRO A 157 -1.18 1.14 -19.49
CA PRO A 157 -1.05 -0.24 -19.92
C PRO A 157 0.41 -0.57 -20.27
N THR A 158 0.81 -1.82 -20.07
CA THR A 158 2.09 -2.36 -20.53
C THR A 158 1.88 -3.54 -21.48
N SER A 159 2.76 -3.70 -22.46
CA SER A 159 2.77 -4.87 -23.36
C SER A 159 3.48 -6.05 -22.68
N PRO A 160 2.97 -7.30 -22.76
CA PRO A 160 1.83 -7.75 -23.56
C PRO A 160 0.45 -7.57 -22.91
N SER A 161 0.33 -7.47 -21.59
CA SER A 161 -0.98 -7.25 -20.91
C SER A 161 -0.88 -6.86 -19.42
N GLY A 162 -0.06 -5.87 -19.08
CA GLY A 162 0.09 -5.36 -17.72
C GLY A 162 -0.44 -3.93 -17.52
N VAL A 163 -0.28 -3.44 -16.29
CA VAL A 163 -0.61 -2.06 -15.90
C VAL A 163 0.48 -1.58 -14.95
N VAL A 164 0.96 -0.35 -15.13
CA VAL A 164 1.91 0.27 -14.21
C VAL A 164 1.19 0.57 -12.90
N VAL A 165 1.65 -0.03 -11.78
CA VAL A 165 1.03 0.16 -10.46
C VAL A 165 1.86 1.03 -9.53
N HIS A 166 3.16 1.12 -9.78
CA HIS A 166 4.11 1.93 -9.02
C HIS A 166 5.32 2.22 -9.93
N ALA A 167 5.92 3.40 -9.82
CA ALA A 167 7.04 3.82 -10.63
C ALA A 167 7.89 4.83 -9.85
N ALA A 168 9.20 4.73 -10.00
CA ALA A 168 10.17 5.66 -9.45
C ALA A 168 11.27 5.87 -10.50
N ALA A 169 11.94 7.02 -10.43
CA ALA A 169 13.13 7.25 -11.24
C ALA A 169 14.24 6.24 -10.86
N ASP A 170 14.99 5.78 -11.86
CA ASP A 170 16.24 5.04 -11.64
C ASP A 170 17.35 6.10 -11.57
N ASP A 171 17.69 6.55 -10.37
CA ASP A 171 18.89 7.34 -10.12
C ASP A 171 20.09 6.40 -10.29
N GLY A 172 20.43 6.09 -11.54
CA GLY A 172 21.37 5.02 -11.85
C GLY A 172 22.67 5.19 -11.07
N ASP A 173 23.05 4.16 -10.31
CA ASP A 173 24.47 3.87 -10.16
C ASP A 173 24.95 3.53 -11.58
N ALA A 174 25.86 4.35 -12.08
CA ALA A 174 26.55 4.09 -13.33
C ALA A 174 27.38 2.81 -13.14
N THR A 175 26.88 1.66 -13.59
CA THR A 175 27.70 0.49 -13.87
C THR A 175 27.07 -0.37 -14.97
#